data_AF-A0A5J4QM66-F1
#
_entry.id   AF-A0A5J4QM66-F1
#
_cell.length_a   1.000
_cell.length_b   1.000
_cell.length_c   1.000
_cell.angle_alpha   90.00
_cell.angle_beta   90.00
_cell.angle_gamma   90.00
#
_symmetry.space_group_name_H-M   'P 1'
#
loop_
_entity.id
_entity.type
_entity.pdbx_description
1 polymer ?
#
loop_
_entity_poly.entity_id
_entity_poly.type
_entity_poly.pdbx_seq_one_letter_code
_entity_poly.pdbx_strand_id
1 'polypeptide(L)'
;MPEDLGFVRCKEVDLYGGDAPEEAAHIFDNVMNNRATRAQTDVVTVNAGFAIHVICPEKGIEECIAIARESLESGKAKGALKKFLEING
;
A
#
# COMPACT_ATOMS: atom_id res chain seq x y z
N MET A 1 18.03 1.96 4.90
CA MET A 1 17.35 3.27 4.84
C MET A 1 16.32 3.24 3.72
N PRO A 2 15.24 4.04 3.73
CA PRO A 2 14.22 4.03 2.66
C PRO A 2 14.79 4.17 1.25
N GLU A 3 15.89 4.93 1.14
CA GLU A 3 16.62 5.16 -0.11
C GLU A 3 17.27 3.89 -0.67
N ASP A 4 17.67 2.94 0.19
CA ASP A 4 18.23 1.65 -0.21
C ASP A 4 17.18 0.75 -0.89
N LEU A 5 15.90 1.14 -0.81
CA LEU A 5 14.76 0.43 -1.40
C LEU A 5 14.07 1.27 -2.49
N GLY A 6 14.68 2.39 -2.90
CA GLY A 6 14.15 3.28 -3.95
C GLY A 6 13.04 4.24 -3.50
N PHE A 7 12.84 4.41 -2.19
CA PHE A 7 11.84 5.33 -1.65
C PHE A 7 12.43 6.69 -1.28
N VAL A 8 11.62 7.74 -1.42
CA VAL A 8 11.96 9.09 -1.00
C VAL A 8 11.59 9.25 0.47
N ARG A 9 12.44 9.88 1.28
CA ARG A 9 12.06 10.24 2.65
C ARG A 9 10.84 11.16 2.62
N CYS A 10 9.82 10.80 3.37
CA CYS A 10 8.66 11.62 3.64
C CYS A 10 8.72 12.16 5.08
N LYS A 11 7.99 13.25 5.32
CA LYS A 11 7.71 13.78 6.65
C LYS A 11 6.49 13.06 7.22
N GLU A 12 6.34 13.04 8.54
CA GLU A 12 5.16 12.43 9.19
C GLU A 12 3.84 13.01 8.66
N VAL A 13 3.80 14.32 8.39
CA VAL A 13 2.63 15.01 7.81
C VAL A 13 2.22 14.47 6.43
N ASP A 14 3.15 13.90 5.66
CA ASP A 14 2.86 13.33 4.33
C ASP A 14 2.11 11.99 4.42
N LEU A 15 2.15 11.35 5.59
CA LEU A 15 1.49 10.07 5.89
C LEU A 15 0.26 10.25 6.79
N TYR A 16 -0.15 11.50 7.01
CA TYR A 16 -1.27 11.83 7.87
C TYR A 16 -2.60 11.22 7.33
N GLY A 17 -3.34 10.56 8.22
CA GLY A 17 -4.50 9.73 7.90
C GLY A 17 -5.85 10.44 7.96
N GLY A 18 -5.87 11.76 8.19
CA GLY A 18 -7.11 12.52 8.43
C GLY A 18 -7.51 12.56 9.91
N ASP A 19 -8.42 13.47 10.24
CA ASP A 19 -8.93 13.67 11.60
C ASP A 19 -10.18 12.80 11.91
N ALA A 20 -10.80 12.23 10.88
CA ALA A 20 -12.07 11.50 10.96
C ALA A 20 -12.05 10.19 10.15
N PRO A 21 -12.88 9.18 10.53
CA PRO A 21 -13.00 7.92 9.80
C PRO A 21 -13.29 8.10 8.30
N GLU A 22 -14.08 9.10 7.94
CA GLU A 22 -14.44 9.40 6.55
C GLU A 22 -13.24 9.87 5.73
N GLU A 23 -12.34 10.66 6.33
CA GLU A 23 -11.10 11.12 5.68
C GLU A 23 -10.13 9.96 5.49
N ALA A 24 -9.98 9.11 6.51
CA ALA A 24 -9.17 7.90 6.42
C ALA A 24 -9.70 6.94 5.35
N ALA A 25 -11.03 6.78 5.27
CA ALA A 25 -11.69 5.97 4.24
C ALA A 25 -11.44 6.53 2.83
N HIS A 26 -11.46 7.86 2.67
CA HIS A 26 -11.15 8.51 1.41
C HIS A 26 -9.69 8.31 1.00
N ILE A 27 -8.74 8.42 1.93
CA ILE A 27 -7.32 8.11 1.67
C ILE A 27 -7.16 6.65 1.25
N PHE A 28 -7.81 5.74 1.97
CA PHE A 28 -7.79 4.31 1.64
C PHE A 28 -8.35 4.04 0.23
N ASP A 29 -9.53 4.58 -0.11
CA ASP A 29 -10.10 4.43 -1.45
C ASP A 29 -9.15 5.01 -2.52
N ASN A 30 -8.55 6.18 -2.26
CA ASN A 30 -7.57 6.76 -3.18
C ASN A 30 -6.35 5.86 -3.40
N VAL A 31 -5.81 5.22 -2.35
CA VAL A 31 -4.72 4.25 -2.49
C VAL A 31 -5.17 3.09 -3.36
N MET A 32 -6.31 2.48 -3.05
CA MET A 32 -6.85 1.33 -3.78
C MET A 32 -7.21 1.64 -5.25
N ASN A 33 -7.37 2.91 -5.59
CA ASN A 33 -7.68 3.41 -6.93
C ASN A 33 -6.48 4.04 -7.66
N ASN A 34 -5.26 3.98 -7.11
CA ASN A 34 -4.07 4.63 -7.68
C ASN A 34 -4.22 6.16 -7.83
N ARG A 35 -4.90 6.81 -6.89
CA ARG A 35 -5.15 8.27 -6.84
C ARG A 35 -4.54 8.96 -5.61
N ALA A 36 -3.96 8.20 -4.68
CA ALA A 36 -3.32 8.73 -3.49
C ALA A 36 -2.02 9.48 -3.81
N THR A 37 -1.52 10.23 -2.82
CA THR A 37 -0.20 10.87 -2.96
C THR A 37 0.89 9.81 -3.07
N ARG A 38 2.04 10.18 -3.65
CA ARG A 38 3.19 9.28 -3.74
C ARG A 38 3.60 8.76 -2.35
N ALA A 39 3.63 9.62 -1.32
CA ALA A 39 4.01 9.22 0.03
C ALA A 39 3.03 8.18 0.63
N GLN A 40 1.73 8.37 0.43
CA GLN A 40 0.70 7.44 0.88
C GLN A 40 0.78 6.09 0.14
N THR A 41 0.97 6.12 -1.18
CA THR A 41 1.17 4.90 -1.99
C THR A 41 2.46 4.18 -1.60
N ASP A 42 3.55 4.91 -1.39
CA ASP A 42 4.86 4.37 -1.04
C ASP A 42 4.81 3.69 0.34
N VAL A 43 4.23 4.31 1.37
CA VAL A 43 4.16 3.69 2.70
C VAL A 43 3.34 2.39 2.70
N VAL A 44 2.22 2.36 1.96
CA VAL A 44 1.38 1.16 1.85
C VAL A 44 2.12 0.06 1.11
N THR A 45 2.81 0.41 0.02
CA THR A 45 3.61 -0.53 -0.77
C THR A 45 4.75 -1.12 0.05
N VAL A 46 5.47 -0.31 0.83
CA VAL A 46 6.56 -0.77 1.70
C VAL A 46 6.03 -1.71 2.78
N ASN A 47 4.98 -1.32 3.51
CA ASN A 47 4.41 -2.15 4.57
C ASN A 47 3.90 -3.49 4.03
N ALA A 48 3.23 -3.48 2.87
CA ALA A 48 2.80 -4.70 2.20
C ALA A 48 3.99 -5.55 1.72
N GLY A 49 5.04 -4.92 1.21
CA GLY A 49 6.29 -5.61 0.83
C GLY A 49 6.94 -6.33 2.01
N PHE A 50 7.03 -5.67 3.17
CA PHE A 50 7.51 -6.32 4.40
C PHE A 50 6.60 -7.46 4.86
N ALA A 51 5.27 -7.29 4.79
CA ALA A 51 4.33 -8.35 5.12
C ALA A 51 4.51 -9.59 4.21
N ILE A 52 4.73 -9.38 2.90
CA ILE A 52 5.03 -10.46 1.96
C ILE A 52 6.37 -11.11 2.32
N HIS A 53 7.41 -10.35 2.63
CA HIS A 53 8.71 -10.89 3.00
C HIS A 53 8.67 -11.74 4.28
N VAL A 54 7.84 -11.36 5.26
CA VAL A 54 7.63 -12.17 6.48
C VAL A 54 7.01 -13.54 6.14
N ILE A 55 6.13 -13.60 5.15
CA ILE A 55 5.48 -14.85 4.70
C ILE A 55 6.37 -15.66 3.76
N CYS A 56 7.17 -14.98 2.94
CA CYS A 56 8.08 -15.54 1.94
C CYS A 56 9.52 -15.07 2.19
N PRO A 57 10.18 -15.52 3.27
CA PRO A 57 11.51 -15.05 3.65
C PRO A 57 12.60 -15.36 2.62
N GLU A 58 12.34 -16.30 1.71
CA GLU A 58 13.23 -16.64 0.60
C GLU A 58 13.28 -15.57 -0.50
N LYS A 59 12.31 -14.66 -0.55
CA LYS A 59 12.24 -13.56 -1.53
C LYS A 59 12.98 -12.35 -1.01
N GLY A 60 13.74 -11.68 -1.86
CA GLY A 60 14.37 -10.41 -1.49
C GLY A 60 13.33 -9.34 -1.19
N ILE A 61 13.60 -8.45 -0.23
CA ILE A 61 12.66 -7.38 0.15
C ILE A 61 12.27 -6.48 -1.03
N GLU A 62 13.19 -6.23 -1.96
CA GLU A 62 12.92 -5.49 -3.21
C GLU A 62 11.91 -6.22 -4.12
N GLU A 63 12.02 -7.55 -4.23
CA GLU A 63 11.07 -8.37 -4.98
C GLU A 63 9.68 -8.30 -4.32
N CYS A 64 9.63 -8.40 -2.99
CA CYS A 64 8.37 -8.31 -2.25
C CYS A 64 7.68 -6.95 -2.41
N ILE A 65 8.46 -5.86 -2.37
CA ILE A 65 7.97 -4.50 -2.65
C ILE A 65 7.45 -4.39 -4.09
N ALA A 66 8.14 -4.97 -5.06
CA ALA A 66 7.68 -4.99 -6.45
C ALA A 66 6.37 -5.76 -6.62
N ILE A 67 6.20 -6.89 -5.94
CA ILE A 67 4.95 -7.66 -5.90
C ILE A 67 3.81 -6.82 -5.28
N ALA A 68 4.06 -6.14 -4.16
CA ALA A 68 3.08 -5.26 -3.52
C ALA A 68 2.66 -4.13 -4.46
N ARG A 69 3.62 -3.49 -5.15
CA ARG A 69 3.36 -2.42 -6.11
C ARG A 69 2.52 -2.92 -7.28
N GLU A 70 2.89 -4.05 -7.88
CA GLU A 70 2.14 -4.65 -9.00
C GLU A 70 0.69 -4.96 -8.59
N SER A 71 0.49 -5.52 -7.39
CA SER A 71 -0.85 -5.81 -6.86
C SER A 71 -1.73 -4.56 -6.74
N LEU A 72 -1.14 -3.44 -6.34
CA LEU A 72 -1.84 -2.16 -6.21
C LEU A 72 -2.12 -1.52 -7.59
N GLU A 73 -1.09 -1.37 -8.42
CA GLU A 73 -1.15 -0.68 -9.71
C GLU A 73 -2.02 -1.42 -10.73
N SER A 74 -1.98 -2.75 -10.73
CA SER A 74 -2.85 -3.57 -11.59
C SER A 74 -4.31 -3.59 -11.14
N GLY A 75 -4.62 -3.08 -9.95
CA GLY A 75 -5.95 -3.11 -9.36
C GLY A 75 -6.35 -4.45 -8.75
N LYS A 76 -5.45 -5.45 -8.70
CA LYS A 76 -5.71 -6.75 -8.05
C LYS A 76 -6.08 -6.59 -6.57
N ALA A 77 -5.40 -5.69 -5.85
CA ALA A 77 -5.73 -5.38 -4.46
C ALA A 77 -7.19 -4.92 -4.33
N LYS A 78 -7.65 -4.03 -5.22
CA LYS A 78 -9.05 -3.58 -5.26
C LYS A 78 -10.02 -4.69 -5.62
N GLY A 79 -9.63 -5.56 -6.55
CA GLY A 79 -10.40 -6.75 -6.89
C GLY A 79 -10.60 -7.70 -5.70
N ALA A 80 -9.56 -7.91 -4.91
CA ALA A 80 -9.63 -8.72 -3.69
C ALA A 80 -10.58 -8.09 -2.65
N LEU A 81 -10.52 -6.77 -2.45
CA LEU A 81 -11.45 -6.04 -1.57
C LEU A 81 -12.90 -6.17 -2.05
N LYS A 82 -13.17 -5.99 -3.35
CA LYS A 82 -14.52 -6.16 -3.91
C LYS A 82 -15.07 -7.56 -3.66
N LYS A 83 -14.26 -8.60 -3.93
CA LYS A 83 -14.64 -9.98 -3.67
C LYS A 83 -14.91 -10.23 -2.19
N PHE A 84 -14.11 -9.64 -1.30
CA PHE A 84 -14.35 -9.73 0.14
C PHE A 84 -15.71 -9.12 0.52
N LEU A 85 -16.07 -7.95 -0.02
CA LEU A 85 -17.37 -7.32 0.22
C LEU A 85 -18.53 -8.14 -0.35
N GLU A 86 -18.39 -8.72 -1.55
CA GLU A 86 -19.40 -9.57 -2.18
C GLU A 86 -19.71 -10.83 -1.36
N ILE A 87 -18.74 -11.36 -0.60
CA ILE A 87 -18.90 -12.58 0.20
C ILE A 87 -19.45 -12.28 1.61
N ASN A 88 -19.28 -11.06 2.12
CA ASN A 88 -19.63 -10.69 3.50
C ASN A 88 -20.74 -9.64 3.61
N GLY A 89 -21.34 -9.22 2.48
CA GLY A 89 -22.50 -8.33 2.44
C GLY A 89 -23.81 -9.10 2.36
#